data_AF-A0A1F7GC24-F1
#
_entry.id   AF-A0A1F7GC24-F1
#
_cell.length_a   1.000
_cell.length_b   1.000
_cell.length_c   1.000
_cell.angle_alpha   90.00
_cell.angle_beta   90.00
_cell.angle_gamma   90.00
#
_symmetry.space_group_name_H-M   'P 1'
#
loop_
_entity.id
_entity.type
_entity.pdbx_description
1 polymer ?
#
loop_
_entity_poly.entity_id
_entity_poly.type
_entity_poly.pdbx_seq_one_letter_code
_entity_poly.pdbx_strand_id
1 'polypeptide(L)'
;MSKGRIFLIVKIFAVIGLILSSYLLWQQFFRPAFQPCNINSFINCDAIVSGPVAKTFGISTPLYGFIGYIIILFAVFTRRIRLLLFMATFGLIFCLWLAYIELFVLKVICPICIGCQLVIASIFSLAVMINRNKDVKNQ
;
A
#
# COMPACT_ATOMS: atom_id res chain seq x y z
N MET A 1 -2.21 -0.01 24.53
CA MET A 1 -2.04 1.22 23.71
C MET A 1 -3.35 2.02 23.74
N SER A 2 -3.30 3.34 23.97
CA SER A 2 -4.53 4.16 23.90
C SER A 2 -5.08 4.16 22.47
N LYS A 3 -6.40 4.00 22.29
CA LYS A 3 -7.07 3.96 20.97
C LYS A 3 -6.67 5.17 20.10
N GLY A 4 -6.51 6.35 20.71
CA GLY A 4 -6.07 7.56 20.01
C GLY A 4 -4.67 7.46 19.39
N ARG A 5 -3.71 6.80 20.08
CA ARG A 5 -2.35 6.61 19.55
C ARG A 5 -2.34 5.66 18.35
N ILE A 6 -3.17 4.62 18.35
CA ILE A 6 -3.24 3.67 17.22
C ILE A 6 -3.74 4.38 15.96
N PHE A 7 -4.82 5.15 16.05
CA PHE A 7 -5.32 5.91 14.90
C PHE A 7 -4.29 6.93 14.38
N LEU A 8 -3.50 7.55 15.27
CA LEU A 8 -2.42 8.45 14.88
C LEU A 8 -1.31 7.71 14.12
N ILE A 9 -0.90 6.53 14.60
CA ILE A 9 0.10 5.69 13.93
C ILE A 9 -0.41 5.26 12.55
N VAL A 10 -1.64 4.77 12.45
CA VAL A 10 -2.26 4.37 11.17
C VAL A 10 -2.32 5.55 10.20
N LYS A 11 -2.65 6.76 10.69
CA LYS A 11 -2.63 7.98 9.87
C LYS A 11 -1.23 8.25 9.30
N ILE A 12 -0.19 8.15 10.12
CA ILE A 12 1.20 8.36 9.66
C ILE A 12 1.56 7.34 8.57
N PHE A 13 1.29 6.06 8.80
CA PHE A 13 1.53 5.01 7.81
C PHE A 13 0.76 5.26 6.50
N ALA A 14 -0.51 5.65 6.59
CA ALA A 14 -1.32 5.92 5.40
C ALA A 14 -0.80 7.14 4.60
N VAL A 15 -0.29 8.18 5.28
CA VAL A 15 0.37 9.31 4.60
C VAL A 15 1.66 8.85 3.89
N ILE A 16 2.48 8.01 4.55
CA ILE A 16 3.70 7.46 3.94
C ILE A 16 3.35 6.64 2.68
N GLY A 17 2.34 5.77 2.78
CA GLY A 17 1.87 4.98 1.64
C GLY A 17 1.34 5.84 0.48
N LEU A 18 0.65 6.94 0.81
CA LEU A 18 0.16 7.90 -0.18
C LEU A 18 1.30 8.62 -0.90
N ILE A 19 2.36 9.01 -0.17
CA ILE A 19 3.57 9.62 -0.75
C ILE A 19 4.26 8.63 -1.70
N LEU A 20 4.47 7.39 -1.26
CA LEU A 20 5.08 6.33 -2.09
C LEU A 20 4.27 6.05 -3.36
N SER A 21 2.94 5.96 -3.25
CA SER A 21 2.06 5.70 -4.39
C SER A 21 2.03 6.89 -5.36
N SER A 22 1.99 8.12 -4.82
CA SER A 22 2.08 9.35 -5.62
C SER A 22 3.40 9.42 -6.38
N TYR A 23 4.50 9.02 -5.74
CA TYR A 23 5.82 8.99 -6.36
C TYR A 23 5.86 8.03 -7.56
N LEU A 24 5.34 6.81 -7.41
CA LEU A 24 5.25 5.85 -8.52
C LEU A 24 4.34 6.37 -9.65
N LEU A 25 3.21 7.00 -9.29
CA LEU A 25 2.30 7.58 -10.27
C LEU A 25 2.95 8.72 -11.06
N TRP A 26 3.72 9.56 -10.37
CA TRP A 26 4.51 10.62 -10.99
C TRP A 26 5.56 10.06 -11.94
N GLN A 27 6.30 9.03 -11.52
CA GLN A 27 7.27 8.35 -12.39
C GLN A 27 6.61 7.74 -13.63
N GLN A 28 5.44 7.12 -13.48
CA GLN A 28 4.71 6.51 -14.58
C GLN A 28 4.18 7.53 -15.58
N PHE A 29 3.76 8.70 -15.11
CA PHE A 29 3.19 9.75 -15.96
C PHE A 29 4.26 10.60 -16.65
N PHE A 30 5.26 11.07 -15.91
CA PHE A 30 6.29 11.98 -16.42
C PHE A 30 7.49 11.27 -17.05
N ARG A 31 7.71 9.98 -16.74
CA ARG A 31 8.86 9.18 -17.19
C ARG A 31 10.18 9.96 -17.19
N PRO A 32 10.60 10.53 -16.05
CA PRO A 32 11.88 11.23 -15.98
C PRO A 32 13.03 10.29 -16.36
N ALA A 33 14.03 10.81 -17.08
CA ALA A 33 15.23 10.04 -17.45
C ALA A 33 16.02 9.53 -16.22
N PHE A 34 15.83 10.17 -15.06
CA PHE A 34 16.36 9.72 -13.77
C PHE A 34 15.40 8.72 -13.11
N GLN A 35 15.81 7.46 -13.06
CA GLN A 35 15.13 6.37 -12.37
C GLN A 35 15.91 5.97 -11.10
N PRO A 36 15.74 6.66 -9.95
CA PRO A 36 16.52 6.37 -8.74
C PRO A 36 16.21 5.00 -8.10
N CYS A 37 15.17 4.32 -8.57
CA CYS A 37 14.82 2.97 -8.14
C CYS A 37 15.35 1.86 -9.09
N ASN A 38 16.11 2.23 -10.13
CA ASN A 38 16.76 1.28 -11.04
C ASN A 38 18.23 1.16 -10.60
N ILE A 39 18.50 0.20 -9.69
CA ILE A 39 19.84 0.01 -9.12
C ILE A 39 20.56 -1.12 -9.86
N ASN A 40 19.86 -2.21 -10.15
CA ASN A 40 20.42 -3.39 -10.80
C ASN A 40 19.31 -4.22 -11.44
N SER A 41 19.58 -5.11 -12.39
CA SER A 41 18.57 -5.92 -13.12
C SER A 41 17.58 -6.68 -12.22
N PHE A 42 17.98 -7.01 -11.00
CA PHE A 42 17.12 -7.62 -9.98
C PHE A 42 16.35 -6.64 -9.09
N ILE A 43 16.84 -5.41 -8.88
CA ILE A 43 16.23 -4.41 -7.96
C ILE A 43 15.83 -3.18 -8.78
N ASN A 44 14.59 -3.19 -9.30
CA ASN A 44 14.05 -2.17 -10.20
C ASN A 44 12.59 -1.85 -9.92
N CYS A 45 12.20 -0.60 -10.17
CA CYS A 45 10.80 -0.18 -10.21
C CYS A 45 10.16 -0.28 -11.61
N ASP A 46 10.90 -0.62 -12.66
CA ASP A 46 10.38 -0.55 -14.04
C ASP A 46 9.17 -1.45 -14.27
N ALA A 47 9.12 -2.61 -13.63
CA ALA A 47 7.99 -3.54 -13.71
C ALA A 47 6.63 -2.88 -13.47
N ILE A 48 6.55 -1.98 -12.47
CA ILE A 48 5.32 -1.31 -12.06
C ILE A 48 5.13 0.07 -12.70
N VAL A 49 6.19 0.67 -13.24
CA VAL A 49 6.13 1.99 -13.88
C VAL A 49 5.84 1.87 -15.39
N SER A 50 6.52 0.94 -16.05
CA SER A 50 6.46 0.77 -17.51
C SER A 50 6.30 -0.68 -17.97
N GLY A 51 6.42 -1.63 -17.04
CA GLY A 51 6.40 -3.05 -17.31
C GLY A 51 5.01 -3.71 -17.30
N PRO A 52 4.99 -5.05 -17.22
CA PRO A 52 3.78 -5.86 -17.29
C PRO A 52 2.73 -5.53 -16.23
N VAL A 53 3.16 -5.10 -15.04
CA VAL A 53 2.27 -4.76 -13.92
C VAL A 53 2.03 -3.26 -13.78
N ALA A 54 2.39 -2.45 -14.78
CA ALA A 54 2.13 -1.00 -14.77
C ALA A 54 0.65 -0.66 -14.99
N LYS A 55 -0.08 -1.54 -15.68
CA LYS A 55 -1.53 -1.41 -15.88
C LYS A 55 -2.23 -2.67 -15.42
N THR A 56 -3.10 -2.52 -14.43
CA THR A 56 -3.99 -3.57 -13.94
C THR A 56 -5.40 -3.25 -14.41
N PHE A 57 -6.07 -4.17 -15.10
CA PHE A 57 -7.40 -3.94 -15.71
C PHE A 57 -7.49 -2.67 -16.59
N GLY A 58 -6.40 -2.33 -17.28
CA GLY A 58 -6.33 -1.13 -18.14
C GLY A 58 -6.07 0.18 -17.39
N ILE A 59 -6.07 0.16 -16.05
CA ILE A 59 -5.83 1.33 -15.18
C ILE A 59 -4.42 1.25 -14.57
N SER A 60 -3.78 2.39 -14.33
CA SER A 60 -2.46 2.47 -13.68
C SER A 60 -2.46 1.77 -12.31
N THR A 61 -1.61 0.76 -12.14
CA THR A 61 -1.49 0.02 -10.87
C THR A 61 -1.18 0.91 -9.66
N PRO A 62 -0.27 1.92 -9.75
CA PRO A 62 -0.02 2.85 -8.64
C PRO A 62 -1.25 3.65 -8.20
N LEU A 63 -2.23 3.84 -9.10
CA LEU A 63 -3.46 4.56 -8.80
C LEU A 63 -4.35 3.80 -7.81
N TYR A 64 -4.37 2.47 -7.88
CA TYR A 64 -5.08 1.64 -6.91
C TYR A 64 -4.52 1.83 -5.50
N GLY A 65 -3.18 1.88 -5.36
CA GLY A 65 -2.52 2.19 -4.10
C GLY A 65 -2.89 3.58 -3.59
N PHE A 66 -2.82 4.59 -4.45
CA PHE A 66 -3.16 5.98 -4.12
C PHE A 66 -4.60 6.12 -3.60
N ILE A 67 -5.58 5.61 -4.35
CA ILE A 67 -6.99 5.62 -3.94
C ILE A 67 -7.18 4.81 -2.65
N GLY A 68 -6.48 3.69 -2.52
CA GLY A 68 -6.45 2.86 -1.33
C GLY A 68 -6.09 3.63 -0.06
N TYR A 69 -4.97 4.34 -0.09
CA TYR A 69 -4.50 5.13 1.05
C TYR A 69 -5.40 6.32 1.38
N ILE A 70 -6.02 6.96 0.38
CA ILE A 70 -7.02 8.02 0.61
C ILE A 70 -8.22 7.47 1.37
N ILE A 71 -8.75 6.32 0.95
CA ILE A 71 -9.89 5.69 1.63
C ILE A 71 -9.52 5.28 3.06
N ILE A 72 -8.30 4.78 3.28
CA ILE A 72 -7.81 4.45 4.63
C ILE A 72 -7.72 5.72 5.50
N LEU A 73 -7.19 6.83 4.99
CA LEU A 73 -7.14 8.11 5.70
C LEU A 73 -8.55 8.60 6.06
N PHE A 74 -9.49 8.52 5.12
CA PHE A 74 -10.88 8.85 5.38
C PHE A 74 -11.49 7.94 6.46
N ALA A 75 -11.23 6.63 6.39
CA ALA A 75 -11.71 5.68 7.38
C ALA A 75 -11.18 5.96 8.79
N VAL A 76 -9.91 6.38 8.91
CA VAL A 76 -9.30 6.85 10.17
C VAL A 76 -9.99 8.12 10.67
N PHE A 77 -10.23 9.09 9.79
CA PHE A 77 -10.86 10.36 10.13
C PHE A 77 -12.30 10.18 10.64
N THR A 78 -13.10 9.38 9.93
CA THR A 78 -14.48 9.04 10.34
C THR A 78 -14.52 7.94 11.42
N ARG A 79 -13.36 7.45 11.89
CA ARG A 79 -13.21 6.36 12.88
C ARG A 79 -14.00 5.08 12.54
N ARG A 80 -14.18 4.79 11.24
CA ARG A 80 -14.91 3.61 10.75
C ARG A 80 -13.99 2.40 10.63
N ILE A 81 -13.84 1.66 11.74
CA ILE A 81 -12.94 0.48 11.81
C ILE A 81 -13.33 -0.62 10.80
N ARG A 82 -14.64 -0.86 10.56
CA ARG A 82 -15.09 -1.84 9.56
C ARG A 82 -14.60 -1.50 8.15
N LEU A 83 -14.69 -0.24 7.75
CA LEU A 83 -14.21 0.23 6.44
C LEU A 83 -12.69 0.10 6.33
N LEU A 84 -11.99 0.49 7.40
CA LEU A 84 -10.53 0.41 7.49
C LEU A 84 -10.04 -1.04 7.36
N LEU A 85 -10.68 -1.98 8.06
CA LEU A 85 -10.35 -3.41 7.95
C LEU A 85 -10.63 -3.97 6.56
N PHE A 86 -11.79 -3.67 5.99
CA PHE A 86 -12.16 -4.14 4.65
C PHE A 86 -11.13 -3.65 3.62
N MET A 87 -10.80 -2.35 3.68
CA MET A 87 -9.84 -1.76 2.75
C MET A 87 -8.41 -2.27 2.97
N ALA A 88 -7.98 -2.44 4.22
CA ALA A 88 -6.65 -2.97 4.54
C ALA A 88 -6.51 -4.45 4.10
N THR A 89 -7.57 -5.25 4.25
CA THR A 89 -7.59 -6.64 3.79
C THR A 89 -7.50 -6.70 2.27
N PHE A 90 -8.32 -5.91 1.57
CA PHE A 90 -8.29 -5.84 0.12
C PHE A 90 -6.92 -5.36 -0.40
N GLY A 91 -6.37 -4.31 0.21
CA GLY A 91 -5.05 -3.78 -0.12
C GLY A 91 -3.93 -4.80 0.11
N LEU A 92 -4.00 -5.60 1.19
CA LEU A 92 -3.04 -6.67 1.45
C LEU A 92 -3.09 -7.78 0.41
N ILE A 93 -4.30 -8.24 0.04
CA ILE A 93 -4.47 -9.27 -1.00
C ILE A 93 -3.91 -8.78 -2.33
N PHE A 94 -4.24 -7.53 -2.70
CA PHE A 94 -3.72 -6.90 -3.91
C PHE A 94 -2.19 -6.80 -3.90
N CYS A 95 -1.62 -6.41 -2.77
CA CYS A 95 -0.18 -6.33 -2.59
C CYS A 95 0.50 -7.71 -2.69
N LEU A 96 -0.07 -8.76 -2.08
CA LEU A 96 0.47 -10.12 -2.16
C LEU A 96 0.44 -10.64 -3.61
N TRP A 97 -0.63 -10.34 -4.33
CA TRP A 97 -0.75 -10.69 -5.75
C TRP A 97 0.33 -9.99 -6.60
N LEU A 98 0.58 -8.69 -6.36
CA LEU A 98 1.67 -7.98 -7.04
C LEU A 98 3.04 -8.56 -6.68
N ALA A 99 3.32 -8.82 -5.40
CA ALA A 99 4.57 -9.46 -4.98
C ALA A 99 4.78 -10.82 -5.66
N TYR A 100 3.72 -11.61 -5.80
CA TYR A 100 3.79 -12.89 -6.50
C TYR A 100 4.22 -12.70 -7.96
N ILE A 101 3.62 -11.75 -8.67
CA ILE A 101 3.98 -11.47 -10.06
C ILE A 101 5.41 -10.92 -10.15
N GLU A 102 5.80 -9.97 -9.29
CA GLU A 102 7.15 -9.39 -9.28
C GLU A 102 8.23 -10.44 -9.03
N LEU A 103 8.06 -11.30 -8.03
CA LEU A 103 9.07 -12.28 -7.61
C LEU A 103 9.09 -13.54 -8.48
N PHE A 104 7.93 -14.12 -8.80
CA PHE A 104 7.88 -15.41 -9.49
C PHE A 104 7.83 -15.28 -11.00
N VAL A 105 7.16 -14.25 -11.52
CA VAL A 105 6.98 -14.07 -12.97
C VAL A 105 8.11 -13.21 -13.54
N LEU A 106 8.39 -12.05 -12.93
CA LEU A 106 9.41 -11.13 -13.44
C LEU A 106 10.79 -11.34 -12.79
N LYS A 107 10.87 -11.97 -11.62
CA LYS A 107 12.09 -12.14 -10.82
C LYS A 107 12.80 -10.82 -10.50
N VAL A 108 12.01 -9.78 -10.25
CA VAL A 108 12.48 -8.44 -9.87
C VAL A 108 11.93 -8.05 -8.50
N ILE A 109 12.67 -7.20 -7.81
CA ILE A 109 12.32 -6.67 -6.49
C ILE A 109 12.17 -5.16 -6.62
N CYS A 110 10.98 -4.67 -6.32
CA CYS A 110 10.72 -3.24 -6.25
C CYS A 110 10.76 -2.77 -4.79
N PRO A 111 11.80 -2.00 -4.36
CA PRO A 111 11.93 -1.57 -2.97
C PRO A 111 10.77 -0.65 -2.54
N ILE A 112 10.22 0.14 -3.48
CA ILE A 112 9.05 0.98 -3.22
C ILE A 112 7.80 0.12 -2.99
N CYS A 113 7.60 -0.96 -3.76
CA CYS A 113 6.47 -1.87 -3.56
C CYS A 113 6.57 -2.64 -2.25
N ILE A 114 7.78 -3.08 -1.87
CA ILE A 114 8.02 -3.67 -0.54
C ILE A 114 7.69 -2.66 0.56
N GLY A 115 8.09 -1.40 0.40
CA GLY A 115 7.71 -0.32 1.32
C GLY A 115 6.19 -0.20 1.47
N CYS A 116 5.46 -0.18 0.36
CA CYS A 116 3.99 -0.17 0.37
C CYS A 116 3.39 -1.43 1.04
N GLN A 117 3.95 -2.61 0.81
CA GLN A 117 3.54 -3.86 1.46
C GLN A 117 3.71 -3.81 2.98
N LEU A 118 4.84 -3.31 3.46
CA LEU A 118 5.08 -3.15 4.90
C LEU A 118 4.12 -2.13 5.53
N VAL A 119 3.84 -1.04 4.83
CA VAL A 119 2.88 -0.02 5.26
C VAL A 119 1.48 -0.62 5.40
N ILE A 120 0.95 -1.28 4.37
CA ILE A 120 -0.40 -1.84 4.42
C ILE A 120 -0.52 -3.00 5.42
N ALA A 121 0.52 -3.83 5.55
CA ALA A 121 0.58 -4.89 6.55
C ALA A 121 0.55 -4.34 7.99
N SER A 122 1.27 -3.24 8.23
CA SER A 122 1.26 -2.55 9.52
C SER A 122 -0.12 -1.96 9.81
N ILE A 123 -0.75 -1.31 8.83
CA ILE A 123 -2.10 -0.76 8.96
C ILE A 123 -3.11 -1.86 9.28
N PHE A 124 -3.07 -2.98 8.55
CA PHE A 124 -3.94 -4.12 8.78
C PHE A 124 -3.76 -4.72 10.17
N SER A 125 -2.52 -4.92 10.60
CA SER A 125 -2.22 -5.46 11.94
C SER A 125 -2.80 -4.56 13.04
N LEU A 126 -2.63 -3.25 12.93
CA LEU A 126 -3.20 -2.27 13.85
C LEU A 126 -4.74 -2.24 13.79
N ALA A 127 -5.32 -2.38 12.60
CA ALA A 127 -6.76 -2.46 12.40
C ALA A 127 -7.37 -3.67 13.12
N VAL A 128 -6.75 -4.84 12.95
CA VAL A 128 -7.14 -6.10 13.59
C VAL A 128 -7.01 -5.99 15.10
N MET A 129 -5.92 -5.39 15.61
CA MET A 129 -5.76 -5.14 17.04
C MET A 129 -6.88 -4.26 17.61
N ILE A 130 -7.30 -3.21 16.90
CA ILE A 130 -8.42 -2.36 17.35
C ILE A 130 -9.74 -3.15 17.36
N ASN A 131 -9.96 -4.00 16.35
CA ASN A 131 -11.20 -4.77 16.24
C ASN A 131 -11.29 -5.89 17.29
N ARG A 132 -10.22 -6.68 17.50
CA ARG A 132 -10.18 -7.70 18.56
C ARG A 132 -10.40 -7.09 19.95
N ASN A 133 -9.91 -5.86 20.17
CA ASN A 133 -10.11 -5.16 21.43
C ASN A 133 -11.54 -4.59 21.60
N LYS A 134 -12.37 -4.61 20.56
CA LYS A 134 -13.82 -4.40 20.68
C LYS A 134 -14.54 -5.69 21.07
N ASP A 135 -14.14 -6.83 20.51
CA ASP A 135 -14.74 -8.14 20.85
C ASP A 135 -14.54 -8.49 22.33
N VAL A 136 -13.36 -8.23 22.91
CA VAL A 136 -13.09 -8.49 24.34
C VAL A 136 -13.91 -7.61 25.30
N LYS A 137 -14.41 -6.45 24.85
CA LYS A 137 -15.20 -5.53 25.70
C LYS A 137 -16.72 -5.71 25.57
N ASN A 138 -17.14 -6.68 24.74
CA ASN A 138 -18.55 -7.04 24.51
C ASN A 138 -18.88 -8.48 24.98
N GLN A 139 -17.94 -9.14 25.66
CA GLN A 139 -18.19 -10.24 26.60
C GLN A 139 -18.02 -9.72 28.03
#